data_AF-A0A528AQY5-F1
#
_entry.id   AF-A0A528AQY5-F1
#
_cell.length_a   1.000
_cell.length_b   1.000
_cell.length_c   1.000
_cell.angle_alpha   90.00
_cell.angle_beta   90.00
_cell.angle_gamma   90.00
#
_symmetry.space_group_name_H-M   'P 1'
#
loop_
_entity.id
_entity.type
_entity.pdbx_description
1 polymer ?
#
loop_
_entity_poly.entity_id
_entity_poly.type
_entity_poly.pdbx_seq_one_letter_code
_entity_poly.pdbx_strand_id
1 'polypeptide(L)'
;MRIAFFVNSIESETPGYTTTALALAAVQRGHSVVYVEPGDFILRPDDGLAVSAAVLPDASYKTPDKLHAALKDAAKQKKTFAISDIDIVFLRNDPSLDVTDRPWAANAGVMFGRLAAERGVIVVNDPDGLGQAQSKLYLQSFPEAVRPATLISRNITEIRAFIDKNSKGCIVKPLQG
;
A
#
# COMPACT_ATOMS: atom_id res chain seq x y z
N MET A 1 -19.14 -6.54 -5.91
CA MET A 1 -17.96 -6.79 -5.07
C MET A 1 -17.78 -5.65 -4.08
N ARG A 2 -17.23 -5.93 -2.91
CA ARG A 2 -16.74 -4.97 -1.91
C ARG A 2 -15.23 -4.86 -2.03
N ILE A 3 -14.77 -3.67 -2.38
CA ILE A 3 -13.37 -3.35 -2.63
C ILE A 3 -12.87 -2.43 -1.51
N ALA A 4 -11.86 -2.89 -0.77
CA ALA A 4 -11.18 -2.10 0.24
C ALA A 4 -9.95 -1.41 -0.35
N PHE A 5 -9.79 -0.12 -0.08
CA PHE A 5 -8.54 0.62 -0.30
C PHE A 5 -7.84 0.80 1.04
N PHE A 6 -6.69 0.14 1.20
CA PHE A 6 -5.83 0.26 2.36
C PHE A 6 -4.87 1.44 2.18
N VAL A 7 -5.00 2.49 3.00
CA VAL A 7 -4.25 3.75 2.89
C VAL A 7 -3.54 4.09 4.20
N ASN A 8 -2.52 4.94 4.20
CA ASN A 8 -1.85 5.35 5.44
C ASN A 8 -2.81 6.05 6.42
N SER A 9 -3.62 6.96 5.88
CA SER A 9 -4.65 7.72 6.58
C SER A 9 -5.67 8.25 5.57
N ILE A 10 -6.96 8.08 5.85
CA ILE A 10 -8.07 8.70 5.13
C ILE A 10 -8.00 10.22 5.25
N GLU A 11 -7.41 10.73 6.33
CA GLU A 11 -7.28 12.16 6.53
C GLU A 11 -6.42 12.83 5.46
N SER A 12 -5.32 12.17 5.08
CA SER A 12 -4.32 12.64 4.11
C SER A 12 -4.64 12.31 2.67
N GLU A 13 -5.71 11.54 2.39
CA GLU A 13 -6.12 11.27 1.02
C GLU A 13 -6.49 12.58 0.30
N THR A 14 -6.27 12.62 -1.02
CA THR A 14 -6.61 13.80 -1.83
C THR A 14 -7.39 13.40 -3.08
N PRO A 15 -8.19 14.32 -3.66
CA PRO A 15 -8.88 14.07 -4.93
C PRO A 15 -7.94 13.71 -6.09
N GLY A 16 -6.70 14.21 -6.07
CA GLY A 16 -5.71 14.00 -7.13
C GLY A 16 -4.97 12.67 -7.06
N TYR A 17 -5.11 11.90 -5.97
CA TYR A 17 -4.44 10.61 -5.86
C TYR A 17 -5.07 9.56 -6.76
N THR A 18 -4.22 8.68 -7.31
CA THR A 18 -4.67 7.53 -8.11
C THR A 18 -5.58 6.60 -7.30
N THR A 19 -5.40 6.52 -5.98
CA THR A 19 -6.30 5.78 -5.08
C THR A 19 -7.75 6.28 -5.21
N THR A 20 -7.98 7.60 -5.17
CA THR A 20 -9.30 8.21 -5.37
C THR A 20 -9.84 7.96 -6.78
N ALA A 21 -8.99 8.02 -7.81
CA ALA A 21 -9.39 7.71 -9.19
C ALA A 21 -9.85 6.25 -9.34
N LEU A 22 -9.17 5.30 -8.70
CA LEU A 22 -9.55 3.89 -8.68
C LEU A 22 -10.86 3.66 -7.92
N ALA A 23 -11.03 4.31 -6.76
CA ALA A 23 -12.27 4.25 -5.99
C ALA A 23 -13.46 4.79 -6.79
N LEU A 24 -13.29 5.92 -7.49
CA LEU A 24 -14.30 6.49 -8.38
C LEU A 24 -14.69 5.51 -9.48
N ALA A 25 -13.69 4.92 -10.15
CA ALA A 25 -13.89 3.94 -11.19
C ALA A 25 -14.61 2.66 -10.68
N ALA A 26 -14.36 2.25 -9.43
CA ALA A 26 -15.02 1.12 -8.80
C ALA A 26 -16.49 1.42 -8.48
N VAL A 27 -16.80 2.58 -7.87
CA VAL A 27 -18.20 2.98 -7.59
C VAL A 27 -18.99 3.12 -8.89
N GLN A 28 -18.41 3.71 -9.94
CA GLN A 28 -19.07 3.84 -11.25
C GLN A 28 -19.38 2.50 -11.92
N ARG A 29 -18.71 1.42 -11.51
CA ARG A 29 -19.00 0.04 -11.96
C ARG A 29 -19.97 -0.71 -11.02
N GLY A 30 -20.56 -0.02 -10.05
CA GLY A 30 -21.50 -0.59 -9.10
C GLY A 30 -20.84 -1.45 -8.01
N HIS A 31 -19.56 -1.22 -7.71
CA HIS A 31 -18.90 -1.87 -6.58
C HIS A 31 -19.08 -1.07 -5.29
N SER A 32 -19.22 -1.78 -4.17
CA SER A 32 -19.15 -1.16 -2.84
C SER A 32 -17.69 -0.87 -2.53
N VAL A 33 -17.39 0.36 -2.10
CA VAL A 33 -16.03 0.78 -1.76
C VAL A 33 -15.93 1.07 -0.27
N VAL A 34 -14.87 0.57 0.35
CA VAL A 34 -14.52 0.87 1.73
C VAL A 34 -13.06 1.30 1.84
N TYR A 35 -12.73 2.09 2.85
CA TYR A 35 -11.37 2.49 3.16
C TYR A 35 -10.94 1.92 4.51
N VAL A 36 -9.69 1.48 4.58
CA VAL A 36 -9.08 0.81 5.73
C VAL A 36 -7.71 1.45 5.99
N GLU A 37 -7.37 1.67 7.25
CA GLU A 37 -6.09 2.21 7.71
C GLU A 37 -5.33 1.14 8.51
N PRO A 38 -4.02 1.31 8.81
CA PRO A 38 -3.23 0.32 9.54
C PRO A 38 -3.84 -0.10 10.89
N GLY A 39 -4.49 0.83 11.60
CA GLY A 39 -5.12 0.58 12.90
C GLY A 39 -6.49 -0.10 12.84
N ASP A 40 -7.02 -0.37 11.65
CA ASP A 40 -8.38 -0.90 11.49
C ASP A 40 -8.44 -2.42 11.45
N PHE A 41 -7.30 -3.11 11.32
CA PHE A 41 -7.25 -4.56 11.33
C PHE A 41 -7.48 -5.10 12.74
N ILE A 42 -8.31 -6.16 12.82
CA ILE A 42 -8.69 -6.82 14.06
C ILE A 42 -8.46 -8.31 13.86
N LEU A 43 -7.44 -8.87 14.50
CA LEU A 43 -7.23 -10.32 14.59
C LEU A 43 -7.64 -10.77 15.99
N ARG A 44 -8.65 -11.65 16.06
CA ARG A 44 -9.23 -12.12 17.32
C ARG A 44 -8.56 -13.40 17.82
N PRO A 45 -8.74 -13.77 19.11
CA PRO A 45 -8.18 -15.01 19.68
C PRO A 45 -8.63 -16.30 19.00
N ASP A 46 -9.77 -16.28 18.29
CA ASP A 46 -10.31 -17.39 17.49
C ASP A 46 -9.76 -17.43 16.06
N ASP A 47 -8.70 -16.65 15.77
CA ASP A 47 -8.10 -16.46 14.44
C ASP A 47 -9.03 -15.78 13.40
N GLY A 48 -10.14 -15.20 13.87
CA GLY A 48 -11.03 -14.39 13.06
C GLY A 48 -10.40 -13.04 12.71
N LEU A 49 -10.09 -12.83 11.42
CA LEU A 49 -9.62 -11.55 10.89
C LEU A 49 -10.79 -10.67 10.41
N ALA A 50 -10.78 -9.42 10.82
CA ALA A 50 -11.78 -8.41 10.48
C ALA A 50 -11.13 -7.04 10.24
N VAL A 51 -11.90 -6.13 9.63
CA VAL A 51 -11.51 -4.73 9.44
C VAL A 51 -12.62 -3.79 9.89
N SER A 52 -12.27 -2.73 10.61
CA SER A 52 -13.15 -1.59 10.87
C SER A 52 -13.01 -0.59 9.72
N ALA A 53 -13.93 -0.57 8.78
CA ALA A 53 -13.77 0.18 7.53
C ALA A 53 -14.71 1.38 7.43
N ALA A 54 -14.22 2.49 6.87
CA ALA A 54 -15.06 3.60 6.45
C ALA A 54 -15.78 3.22 5.16
N VAL A 55 -17.11 3.29 5.15
CA VAL A 55 -17.93 2.83 4.02
C VAL A 55 -18.35 4.01 3.17
N LEU A 56 -17.93 4.04 1.90
CA LEU A 56 -18.43 5.07 1.00
C LEU A 56 -19.95 4.88 0.79
N PRO A 57 -20.75 5.96 0.87
CA PRO A 57 -22.17 5.89 0.58
C PRO A 57 -22.44 5.33 -0.82
N ASP A 58 -23.52 4.57 -0.95
CA ASP A 58 -24.00 4.11 -2.25
C ASP A 58 -24.60 5.30 -3.01
N ALA A 59 -23.78 5.93 -3.83
CA ALA A 59 -24.12 7.11 -4.60
C ALA A 59 -23.32 7.18 -5.90
N SER A 60 -23.88 7.85 -6.91
CA SER A 60 -23.15 8.12 -8.14
C SER A 60 -22.27 9.36 -7.98
N TYR A 61 -20.95 9.16 -8.01
CA TYR A 61 -19.96 10.24 -8.00
C TYR A 61 -19.53 10.59 -9.43
N LYS A 62 -19.61 11.88 -9.77
CA LYS A 62 -19.19 12.40 -11.09
C LYS A 62 -17.72 12.84 -11.14
N THR A 63 -17.15 13.21 -9.99
CA THR A 63 -15.78 13.75 -9.90
C THR A 63 -15.05 13.19 -8.68
N PRO A 64 -13.70 13.14 -8.70
CA PRO A 64 -12.91 12.76 -7.54
C PRO A 64 -13.19 13.64 -6.31
N ASP A 65 -13.40 14.94 -6.48
CA ASP A 65 -13.68 15.86 -5.37
C ASP A 65 -14.95 15.50 -4.60
N LYS A 66 -16.02 15.12 -5.32
CA LYS A 66 -17.28 14.72 -4.68
C LYS A 66 -17.16 13.41 -3.92
N LEU A 67 -16.43 12.43 -4.50
CA LEU A 67 -16.15 11.17 -3.82
C LEU A 67 -15.29 11.40 -2.58
N HIS A 68 -14.25 12.22 -2.70
CA HIS A 68 -13.36 12.56 -1.59
C HIS A 68 -14.10 13.27 -0.46
N ALA A 69 -14.98 14.24 -0.76
CA ALA A 69 -15.81 14.88 0.26
C ALA A 69 -16.70 13.86 0.99
N ALA A 70 -17.34 12.94 0.26
CA ALA A 70 -18.13 11.86 0.86
C ALA A 70 -17.28 10.89 1.70
N LEU A 71 -16.03 10.62 1.30
CA LEU A 71 -15.08 9.83 2.07
C LEU A 71 -14.76 10.49 3.41
N LYS A 72 -14.54 11.81 3.44
CA LYS A 72 -14.26 12.55 4.68
C LYS A 72 -15.41 12.47 5.68
N ASP A 73 -16.65 12.48 5.19
CA ASP A 73 -17.83 12.28 6.04
C ASP A 73 -17.97 10.81 6.48
N ALA A 74 -17.75 9.86 5.57
CA ALA A 74 -17.78 8.42 5.89
C ALA A 74 -16.73 8.02 6.93
N ALA A 75 -15.56 8.69 6.96
CA ALA A 75 -14.50 8.39 7.91
C ALA A 75 -14.92 8.60 9.39
N LYS A 76 -15.96 9.39 9.64
CA LYS A 76 -16.50 9.66 10.98
C LYS A 76 -17.18 8.46 11.61
N GLN A 77 -17.57 7.46 10.80
CA GLN A 77 -18.25 6.25 11.27
C GLN A 77 -17.73 5.03 10.50
N LYS A 78 -17.04 4.14 11.22
CA LYS A 78 -16.56 2.88 10.65
C LYS A 78 -17.52 1.74 10.97
N LYS A 79 -17.59 0.75 10.07
CA LYS A 79 -18.32 -0.50 10.27
C LYS A 79 -17.34 -1.67 10.25
N THR A 80 -17.53 -2.64 11.12
CA THR A 80 -16.71 -3.85 11.15
C THR A 80 -17.22 -4.86 10.14
N PHE A 81 -16.30 -5.41 9.35
CA PHE A 81 -16.53 -6.50 8.40
C PHE A 81 -15.62 -7.68 8.75
N ALA A 82 -16.10 -8.91 8.61
CA ALA A 82 -15.17 -10.03 8.53
C ALA A 82 -14.30 -9.81 7.28
N ILE A 83 -13.03 -10.19 7.32
CA ILE A 83 -12.16 -9.97 6.16
C ILE A 83 -12.68 -10.72 4.93
N SER A 84 -13.34 -11.86 5.13
CA SER A 84 -14.01 -12.65 4.10
C SER A 84 -15.23 -11.96 3.47
N ASP A 85 -15.75 -10.88 4.06
CA ASP A 85 -16.79 -10.04 3.46
C ASP A 85 -16.22 -8.97 2.51
N ILE A 86 -14.90 -8.89 2.40
CA ILE A 86 -14.15 -8.05 1.45
C ILE A 86 -13.68 -8.94 0.31
N ASP A 87 -14.07 -8.62 -0.93
CA ASP A 87 -13.66 -9.40 -2.09
C ASP A 87 -12.22 -9.05 -2.52
N ILE A 88 -11.86 -7.76 -2.44
CA ILE A 88 -10.58 -7.25 -2.91
C ILE A 88 -10.01 -6.23 -1.92
N VAL A 89 -8.72 -6.32 -1.59
CA VAL A 89 -7.96 -5.30 -0.85
C VAL A 89 -6.87 -4.72 -1.73
N PHE A 90 -6.97 -3.45 -2.09
CA PHE A 90 -5.89 -2.69 -2.71
C PHE A 90 -4.97 -2.11 -1.63
N LEU A 91 -3.71 -2.57 -1.60
CA LEU A 91 -2.63 -2.00 -0.80
C LEU A 91 -2.14 -0.71 -1.47
N ARG A 92 -2.58 0.44 -0.93
CA ARG A 92 -2.32 1.79 -1.45
C ARG A 92 -1.59 2.69 -0.48
N ASN A 93 -1.19 2.17 0.67
CA ASN A 93 -0.35 2.88 1.62
C ASN A 93 1.08 3.06 1.05
N ASP A 94 1.72 4.14 1.46
CA ASP A 94 3.15 4.38 1.27
C ASP A 94 3.88 4.07 2.59
N PRO A 95 4.59 2.94 2.71
CA PRO A 95 5.30 2.57 3.94
C PRO A 95 6.29 3.64 4.41
N SER A 96 6.92 4.39 3.50
CA SER A 96 7.95 5.37 3.85
C SER A 96 7.41 6.54 4.68
N LEU A 97 6.12 6.86 4.53
CA LEU A 97 5.46 7.88 5.37
C LEU A 97 5.26 7.42 6.81
N ASP A 98 5.24 6.10 7.06
CA ASP A 98 5.00 5.52 8.38
C ASP A 98 6.26 5.15 9.14
N VAL A 99 7.38 4.89 8.47
CA VAL A 99 8.62 4.38 9.10
C VAL A 99 9.12 5.24 10.26
N THR A 100 8.92 6.56 10.21
CA THR A 100 9.41 7.48 11.24
C THR A 100 8.44 7.57 12.44
N ASP A 101 7.19 7.95 12.19
CA ASP A 101 6.24 8.29 13.27
C ASP A 101 5.39 7.09 13.72
N ARG A 102 5.18 6.12 12.83
CA ARG A 102 4.34 4.93 13.07
C ARG A 102 5.03 3.67 12.52
N PRO A 103 6.25 3.32 12.98
CA PRO A 103 7.01 2.20 12.41
C PRO A 103 6.26 0.86 12.44
N TRP A 104 5.33 0.68 13.39
CA TRP A 104 4.44 -0.47 13.46
C TRP A 104 3.49 -0.61 12.27
N ALA A 105 3.13 0.51 11.63
CA ALA A 105 2.16 0.56 10.52
C ALA A 105 2.80 0.30 9.16
N ALA A 106 4.11 0.56 9.00
CA ALA A 106 4.80 0.50 7.71
C ALA A 106 4.62 -0.85 6.98
N ASN A 107 4.59 -1.95 7.73
CA ASN A 107 4.44 -3.31 7.19
C ASN A 107 3.03 -3.89 7.35
N ALA A 108 2.07 -3.14 7.90
CA ALA A 108 0.72 -3.63 8.17
C ALA A 108 0.03 -4.17 6.92
N GLY A 109 0.15 -3.46 5.79
CA GLY A 109 -0.45 -3.87 4.52
C GLY A 109 0.05 -5.24 4.03
N VAL A 110 1.36 -5.50 4.11
CA VAL A 110 1.93 -6.79 3.71
C VAL A 110 1.53 -7.90 4.68
N MET A 111 1.64 -7.66 5.99
CA MET A 111 1.36 -8.67 7.02
C MET A 111 -0.12 -9.07 7.02
N PHE A 112 -1.03 -8.11 7.14
CA PHE A 112 -2.47 -8.39 7.14
C PHE A 112 -3.00 -8.74 5.75
N GLY A 113 -2.36 -8.23 4.68
CA GLY A 113 -2.65 -8.65 3.31
C GLY A 113 -2.41 -10.14 3.11
N ARG A 114 -1.31 -10.70 3.62
CA ARG A 114 -1.06 -12.15 3.57
C ARG A 114 -2.17 -12.94 4.28
N LEU A 115 -2.52 -12.54 5.50
CA LEU A 115 -3.59 -13.19 6.27
C LEU A 115 -4.97 -13.09 5.58
N ALA A 116 -5.25 -11.99 4.88
CA ALA A 116 -6.45 -11.82 4.08
C ALA A 116 -6.45 -12.75 2.85
N ALA A 117 -5.31 -12.85 2.15
CA ALA A 117 -5.16 -13.74 0.99
C ALA A 117 -5.35 -15.22 1.37
N GLU A 118 -4.80 -15.66 2.50
CA GLU A 118 -5.02 -17.00 3.06
C GLU A 118 -6.51 -17.31 3.32
N ARG A 119 -7.33 -16.27 3.50
CA ARG A 119 -8.79 -16.36 3.74
C ARG A 119 -9.61 -16.12 2.47
N GLY A 120 -8.98 -16.18 1.29
CA GLY A 120 -9.65 -16.13 -0.02
C GLY A 120 -9.88 -14.71 -0.57
N VAL A 121 -9.36 -13.67 0.09
CA VAL A 121 -9.47 -12.30 -0.40
C VAL A 121 -8.42 -12.03 -1.47
N ILE A 122 -8.78 -11.36 -2.56
CA ILE A 122 -7.80 -10.95 -3.56
C ILE A 122 -7.07 -9.72 -3.05
N VAL A 123 -5.76 -9.81 -2.86
CA VAL A 123 -4.93 -8.68 -2.41
C VAL A 123 -4.11 -8.13 -3.57
N VAL A 124 -4.18 -6.82 -3.77
CA VAL A 124 -3.53 -6.11 -4.89
C VAL A 124 -2.58 -5.05 -4.34
N ASN A 125 -1.27 -5.16 -4.48
CA ASN A 125 -0.54 -6.27 -5.09
C ASN A 125 -0.43 -7.48 -4.15
N ASP A 126 0.01 -8.60 -4.71
CA ASP A 126 0.33 -9.81 -3.95
C ASP A 126 1.28 -9.48 -2.77
N PRO A 127 0.90 -9.83 -1.53
CA PRO A 127 1.65 -9.44 -0.34
C PRO A 127 3.03 -10.12 -0.27
N ASP A 128 3.18 -11.33 -0.81
CA ASP A 128 4.46 -12.04 -0.80
C ASP A 128 5.45 -11.42 -1.79
N GLY A 129 4.99 -11.10 -3.00
CA GLY A 129 5.75 -10.35 -3.97
C GLY A 129 6.17 -8.96 -3.46
N LEU A 130 5.27 -8.26 -2.78
CA LEU A 130 5.61 -6.99 -2.11
C LEU A 130 6.65 -7.17 -1.00
N GLY A 131 6.54 -8.24 -0.21
CA GLY A 131 7.53 -8.60 0.81
C GLY A 131 8.94 -8.81 0.23
N GLN A 132 9.04 -9.39 -0.96
CA GLN A 132 10.30 -9.53 -1.68
C GLN A 132 10.80 -8.21 -2.30
N ALA A 133 9.89 -7.28 -2.56
CA ALA A 133 10.16 -6.01 -3.23
C ALA A 133 10.31 -4.80 -2.27
N GLN A 134 10.49 -5.02 -0.97
CA GLN A 134 10.52 -3.94 0.05
C GLN A 134 11.72 -2.99 -0.04
N SER A 135 12.78 -3.35 -0.76
CA SER A 135 13.96 -2.50 -0.89
C SER A 135 14.45 -2.46 -2.32
N LYS A 136 15.32 -1.49 -2.61
CA LYS A 136 15.98 -1.39 -3.91
C LYS A 136 16.86 -2.60 -4.25
N LEU A 137 17.11 -3.54 -3.30
CA LEU A 137 17.74 -4.83 -3.59
C LEU A 137 16.90 -5.70 -4.52
N TYR A 138 15.58 -5.47 -4.62
CA TYR A 138 14.73 -6.20 -5.54
C TYR A 138 15.29 -6.18 -6.98
N LEU A 139 15.94 -5.09 -7.39
CA LEU A 139 16.61 -4.97 -8.69
C LEU A 139 17.73 -6.00 -8.89
N GLN A 140 18.31 -6.54 -7.83
CA GLN A 140 19.33 -7.58 -7.92
C GLN A 140 18.77 -8.96 -8.28
N SER A 141 17.46 -9.16 -8.17
CA SER A 141 16.80 -10.40 -8.64
C SER A 141 16.69 -10.48 -10.18
N PHE A 142 16.86 -9.35 -10.88
CA PHE A 142 16.83 -9.31 -12.34
C PHE A 142 18.17 -9.79 -12.95
N PRO A 143 18.13 -10.30 -14.20
CA PRO A 143 19.35 -10.66 -14.93
C PRO A 143 20.35 -9.51 -15.01
N GLU A 144 21.65 -9.81 -14.93
CA GLU A 144 22.70 -8.79 -14.98
C GLU A 144 22.63 -7.91 -16.23
N ALA A 145 22.27 -8.50 -17.37
CA ALA A 145 22.13 -7.80 -18.64
C ALA A 145 21.15 -6.62 -18.64
N VAL A 146 20.20 -6.57 -17.70
CA VAL A 146 19.20 -5.49 -17.58
C VAL A 146 19.42 -4.58 -16.38
N ARG A 147 20.45 -4.84 -15.57
CA ARG A 147 20.77 -4.03 -14.39
C ARG A 147 21.84 -2.98 -14.75
N PRO A 148 21.72 -1.73 -14.26
CA PRO A 148 22.87 -0.82 -14.27
C PRO A 148 23.98 -1.38 -13.36
N ALA A 149 25.24 -1.08 -13.68
CA ALA A 149 26.35 -1.35 -12.76
C ALA A 149 26.03 -0.72 -11.40
N THR A 150 25.95 -1.55 -10.36
CA THR A 150 25.45 -1.14 -9.04
C THR A 150 26.33 -1.72 -7.95
N LEU A 151 26.83 -0.86 -7.06
CA LEU A 151 27.44 -1.27 -5.79
C LEU A 151 26.45 -1.01 -4.65
N ILE A 152 26.22 -2.01 -3.81
CA ILE A 152 25.47 -1.89 -2.55
C ILE A 152 26.46 -2.15 -1.43
N SER A 153 26.83 -1.11 -0.69
CA SER A 153 27.86 -1.22 0.34
C SER A 153 27.70 -0.17 1.43
N ARG A 154 28.19 -0.49 2.63
CA ARG A 154 28.45 0.48 3.71
C ARG A 154 29.95 0.86 3.82
N ASN A 155 30.82 0.21 3.04
CA ASN A 155 32.25 0.45 3.06
C ASN A 155 32.60 1.63 2.14
N ILE A 156 33.10 2.72 2.73
CA ILE A 156 33.43 3.95 1.99
C ILE A 156 34.55 3.76 0.96
N THR A 157 35.50 2.83 1.21
CA THR A 157 36.59 2.53 0.29
C THR A 157 36.07 1.89 -0.99
N GLU A 158 35.17 0.90 -0.86
CA GLU A 158 34.49 0.27 -2.00
C GLU A 158 33.65 1.28 -2.78
N ILE A 159 32.92 2.16 -2.08
CA ILE A 159 32.08 3.19 -2.70
C ILE A 159 32.93 4.16 -3.51
N ARG A 160 34.02 4.67 -2.96
CA ARG A 160 34.94 5.58 -3.67
C ARG A 160 35.56 4.90 -4.88
N ALA A 161 36.07 3.68 -4.71
CA ALA A 161 36.66 2.92 -5.81
C ALA A 161 35.65 2.64 -6.94
N PHE A 162 34.38 2.39 -6.62
CA PHE A 162 33.33 2.25 -7.61
C PHE A 162 33.04 3.57 -8.34
N ILE A 163 32.97 4.69 -7.63
CA ILE A 163 32.76 6.02 -8.24
C ILE A 163 33.91 6.36 -9.18
N ASP A 164 35.16 6.17 -8.76
CA ASP A 164 36.35 6.50 -9.55
C ASP A 164 36.43 5.68 -10.86
N LYS A 165 35.92 4.44 -10.86
CA LYS A 165 35.84 3.59 -12.06
C LYS A 165 34.79 4.03 -13.08
N ASN A 166 33.83 4.86 -12.69
CA ASN A 166 32.69 5.26 -13.52
C ASN A 166 32.81 6.74 -13.95
N SER A 167 33.55 6.99 -15.03
CA SER A 167 33.86 8.35 -15.53
C SER A 167 32.64 9.18 -15.95
N LYS A 168 31.49 8.54 -16.20
CA LYS A 168 30.22 9.22 -16.54
C LYS A 168 29.46 9.73 -15.30
N GLY A 169 29.99 9.47 -14.10
CA GLY A 169 29.35 9.80 -12.84
C GLY A 169 28.49 8.67 -12.28
N CYS A 170 28.19 8.76 -10.98
CA CYS A 170 27.40 7.79 -10.23
C CYS A 170 26.25 8.48 -9.49
N ILE A 171 25.16 7.74 -9.29
CA ILE A 171 24.07 8.15 -8.38
C ILE A 171 24.25 7.42 -7.05
N VAL A 172 24.34 8.20 -5.97
CA VAL A 172 24.35 7.68 -4.59
C VAL A 172 22.97 7.89 -3.99
N LYS A 173 22.37 6.82 -3.46
CA LYS A 173 21.02 6.84 -2.90
C LYS A 173 20.87 5.84 -1.74
N PRO A 174 19.98 6.11 -0.77
CA PRO A 174 19.68 5.17 0.30
C PRO A 174 18.97 3.92 -0.23
N LEU A 175 19.09 2.83 0.52
CA LEU A 175 18.54 1.53 0.16
C LEU A 175 17.01 1.50 0.27
N GLN A 176 16.48 2.12 1.32
CA GLN A 176 15.06 2.39 1.51
C GLN A 176 14.74 3.81 1.05
N GLY A 177 13.49 4.04 0.66
CA GLY A 177 12.97 5.35 0.25
C GLY A 177 12.34 6.08 1.42
#